data_AF-A0AAW5XFA2-F1
#
_entry.id   AF-A0AAW5XFA2-F1
#
_cell.length_a   1.000
_cell.length_b   1.000
_cell.length_c   1.000
_cell.angle_alpha   90.00
_cell.angle_beta   90.00
_cell.angle_gamma   90.00
#
_symmetry.space_group_name_H-M   'P 1'
#
loop_
_entity.id
_entity.type
_entity.pdbx_description
1 polymer ?
#
loop_
_entity_poly.entity_id
_entity_poly.type
_entity_poly.pdbx_seq_one_letter_code
_entity_poly.pdbx_strand_id
1 'polypeptide(L)'
;MNSNWIKTMEIITVSMGVAIIVLGILYFCGGASIPPALVTGISIAGFCLTISDLIIKSEIGDNKFLKSESTQIKVVSFVNALAIFGVILFPNLTIIVDMDRETLDFISTSASVVALGFVIYAIGNNNRKEVKEDIIKIKGDVDEFLKRLPKLEKELEEAQEEALKNKNEVEELKIRLKEAQEELKGKNQ
;
A
#
# COMPACT_ATOMS: atom_id res chain seq x y z
N MET A 1 -17.05 -8.71 -6.77
CA MET A 1 -17.06 -7.95 -8.04
C MET A 1 -16.22 -6.66 -7.99
N ASN A 2 -15.86 -6.12 -6.81
CA ASN A 2 -15.07 -4.88 -6.68
C ASN A 2 -13.57 -5.02 -7.04
N SER A 3 -12.96 -6.20 -6.83
CA SER A 3 -11.52 -6.40 -7.07
C SER A 3 -11.11 -6.28 -8.55
N ASN A 4 -11.96 -6.73 -9.48
CA ASN A 4 -11.69 -6.61 -10.92
C ASN A 4 -11.78 -5.17 -11.43
N TRP A 5 -12.60 -4.34 -10.81
CA TRP A 5 -12.77 -2.93 -11.19
C TRP A 5 -11.55 -2.09 -10.80
N ILE A 6 -11.03 -2.31 -9.59
CA ILE A 6 -9.82 -1.62 -9.10
C ILE A 6 -8.62 -1.98 -9.98
N LYS A 7 -8.42 -3.28 -10.25
CA LYS A 7 -7.33 -3.74 -11.14
C LYS A 7 -7.46 -3.20 -12.57
N THR A 8 -8.68 -3.11 -13.10
CA THR A 8 -8.91 -2.55 -14.44
C THR A 8 -8.56 -1.07 -14.50
N MET A 9 -8.96 -0.28 -13.50
CA MET A 9 -8.61 1.15 -13.42
C MET A 9 -7.09 1.37 -13.29
N GLU A 10 -6.42 0.52 -12.52
CA GLU A 10 -4.96 0.56 -12.36
C GLU A 10 -4.24 0.28 -13.69
N ILE A 11 -4.64 -0.78 -14.41
CA ILE A 11 -4.08 -1.13 -15.73
C ILE A 11 -4.30 0.00 -16.74
N ILE A 12 -5.49 0.59 -16.79
CA ILE A 12 -5.79 1.72 -17.69
C ILE A 12 -4.86 2.90 -17.36
N THR A 13 -4.71 3.23 -16.09
CA THR A 13 -3.86 4.35 -15.64
C THR A 13 -2.39 4.12 -15.99
N VAL A 14 -1.88 2.90 -15.76
CA VAL A 14 -0.51 2.51 -16.14
C VAL A 14 -0.32 2.61 -17.65
N SER A 15 -1.25 2.10 -18.45
CA SER A 15 -1.17 2.14 -19.91
C SER A 15 -1.18 3.57 -20.47
N MET A 16 -1.97 4.46 -19.87
CA MET A 16 -1.99 5.88 -20.22
C MET A 16 -0.65 6.56 -19.88
N GLY A 17 -0.08 6.25 -18.72
CA GLY A 17 1.25 6.74 -18.32
C GLY A 17 2.35 6.32 -19.29
N VAL A 18 2.37 5.04 -19.69
CA VAL A 18 3.33 4.52 -20.68
C VAL A 18 3.19 5.24 -22.02
N ALA A 19 1.97 5.51 -22.49
CA ALA A 19 1.74 6.24 -23.74
C ALA A 19 2.31 7.67 -23.69
N ILE A 20 2.16 8.37 -22.56
CA ILE A 20 2.72 9.72 -22.35
C ILE A 20 4.25 9.69 -22.34
N ILE A 21 4.87 8.68 -21.72
CA ILE A 21 6.33 8.50 -21.73
C ILE A 21 6.84 8.29 -23.17
N VAL A 22 6.20 7.41 -23.93
CA VAL A 22 6.55 7.15 -25.35
C VAL A 22 6.41 8.42 -26.18
N LEU A 23 5.35 9.20 -25.97
CA LEU A 23 5.15 10.49 -26.63
C LEU A 23 6.26 11.49 -26.31
N GLY A 24 6.70 11.55 -25.04
CA GLY A 24 7.82 12.39 -24.61
C GLY A 24 9.16 11.99 -25.25
N ILE A 25 9.42 10.68 -25.38
CA ILE A 25 10.62 10.15 -26.06
C ILE A 25 10.58 10.52 -27.56
N LEU A 26 9.42 10.38 -28.21
CA LEU A 26 9.22 10.77 -29.61
C LEU A 26 9.46 12.27 -29.84
N TYR A 27 9.03 13.12 -28.89
CA TYR A 27 9.33 14.55 -28.92
C TYR A 27 10.82 14.84 -28.77
N PHE A 28 11.50 14.17 -27.83
CA PHE A 28 12.95 14.33 -27.63
C PHE A 28 13.77 13.91 -28.84
N CYS A 29 13.35 12.85 -29.54
CA CYS A 29 13.98 12.41 -30.80
C CYS A 29 13.60 13.28 -32.02
N GLY A 30 12.79 14.34 -31.83
CA GLY A 30 12.34 15.22 -32.91
C GLY A 30 11.29 14.61 -33.84
N GLY A 31 10.76 13.43 -33.51
CA GLY A 31 9.77 12.70 -34.32
C GLY A 31 8.32 13.17 -34.07
N ALA A 32 8.07 13.93 -33.01
CA ALA A 32 6.77 14.50 -32.70
C ALA A 32 6.92 15.97 -32.27
N SER A 33 5.96 16.82 -32.63
CA SER A 33 5.84 18.19 -32.12
C SER A 33 4.73 18.22 -31.08
N ILE A 34 5.07 18.48 -29.82
CA ILE A 34 4.11 18.59 -28.73
C ILE A 34 3.89 20.07 -28.44
N PRO A 35 2.67 20.60 -28.66
CA PRO A 35 2.39 21.99 -28.33
C PRO A 35 2.41 22.19 -26.80
N PRO A 36 2.91 23.34 -26.30
CA PRO A 36 3.04 23.60 -24.86
C PRO A 36 1.70 23.52 -24.12
N ALA A 37 0.59 23.89 -24.79
CA ALA A 37 -0.76 23.76 -24.25
C ALA A 37 -1.16 22.31 -23.94
N LEU A 38 -0.71 21.34 -24.75
CA LEU A 38 -0.99 19.93 -24.50
C LEU A 38 -0.22 19.43 -23.27
N VAL A 39 1.04 19.86 -23.12
CA VAL A 39 1.85 19.56 -21.93
C VAL A 39 1.18 20.13 -20.68
N THR A 40 0.72 21.39 -20.71
CA THR A 40 -0.01 22.00 -19.59
C THR A 40 -1.27 21.21 -19.24
N GLY A 41 -2.06 20.80 -20.24
CA GLY A 41 -3.25 19.98 -20.03
C GLY A 41 -2.93 18.62 -19.39
N ILE A 42 -1.87 17.95 -19.84
CA ILE A 42 -1.38 16.69 -19.25
C ILE A 42 -0.92 16.91 -17.80
N SER A 43 -0.21 18.00 -17.49
CA SER A 43 0.23 18.31 -16.12
C SER A 43 -0.94 18.57 -15.18
N ILE A 44 -1.95 19.33 -15.62
CA ILE A 44 -3.19 19.57 -14.86
C ILE A 44 -3.90 18.24 -14.59
N ALA A 45 -4.01 17.38 -15.60
CA ALA A 45 -4.63 16.07 -15.45
C ALA A 45 -3.86 15.18 -14.48
N GLY A 46 -2.52 15.14 -14.56
CA GLY A 46 -1.68 14.40 -13.62
C GLY A 46 -1.84 14.90 -12.18
N PHE A 47 -1.94 16.21 -11.99
CA PHE A 47 -2.21 16.81 -10.69
C PHE A 47 -3.59 16.41 -10.15
N CYS A 48 -4.65 16.50 -10.96
CA CYS A 48 -6.00 16.08 -10.58
C CYS A 48 -6.07 14.58 -10.24
N LEU A 49 -5.43 13.71 -11.03
CA LEU A 49 -5.36 12.28 -10.75
C LEU A 49 -4.64 12.00 -9.42
N THR A 50 -3.57 12.73 -9.13
CA THR A 50 -2.83 12.61 -7.86
C THR A 50 -3.67 13.04 -6.66
N ILE A 51 -4.44 14.14 -6.80
CA ILE A 51 -5.42 14.56 -5.79
C ILE A 51 -6.48 13.47 -5.60
N SER A 52 -6.98 12.90 -6.69
CA SER A 52 -7.95 11.80 -6.63
C SER A 52 -7.40 10.60 -5.87
N ASP A 53 -6.15 10.19 -6.13
CA ASP A 53 -5.49 9.09 -5.39
C ASP A 53 -5.35 9.41 -3.89
N LEU A 54 -4.98 10.65 -3.54
CA LEU A 54 -4.91 11.09 -2.15
C LEU A 54 -6.28 11.07 -1.45
N ILE A 55 -7.35 11.44 -2.17
CA ILE A 55 -8.73 11.43 -1.66
C ILE A 55 -9.20 9.99 -1.46
N ILE A 56 -8.89 9.07 -2.38
CA ILE A 56 -9.21 7.64 -2.26
C ILE A 56 -8.50 7.03 -1.04
N LYS A 57 -7.23 7.37 -0.83
CA LYS A 57 -6.41 6.92 0.31
C LYS A 57 -6.63 7.73 1.60
N SER A 58 -7.68 8.55 1.66
CA SER A 58 -8.04 9.29 2.85
C SER A 58 -9.06 8.51 3.68
N GLU A 59 -8.82 8.40 4.99
CA GLU A 59 -9.76 7.74 5.89
C GLU A 59 -11.10 8.49 5.96
N ILE A 60 -12.19 7.74 5.81
CA ILE A 60 -13.58 8.23 5.90
C ILE A 60 -13.99 8.27 7.37
N GLY A 61 -14.71 9.31 7.80
CA GLY A 61 -15.24 9.39 9.16
C GLY A 61 -16.15 10.59 9.39
N ASP A 62 -17.08 10.48 10.33
CA ASP A 62 -18.15 11.46 10.57
C ASP A 62 -17.66 12.88 10.90
N ASN A 63 -16.44 13.02 11.44
CA ASN A 63 -15.80 14.30 11.75
C ASN A 63 -14.77 14.78 10.70
N LYS A 64 -14.69 14.12 9.54
CA LYS A 64 -13.73 14.46 8.47
C LYS A 64 -14.44 15.07 7.25
N PHE A 65 -13.66 15.73 6.39
CA PHE A 65 -14.15 16.38 5.15
C PHE A 65 -14.89 15.41 4.21
N LEU A 66 -14.59 14.10 4.31
CA LEU A 66 -15.22 13.01 3.59
C LEU A 66 -16.08 12.20 4.56
N LYS A 67 -17.37 12.55 4.60
CA LYS A 67 -18.36 11.98 5.55
C LYS A 67 -18.87 10.60 5.16
N SER A 68 -18.76 10.19 3.89
CA SER A 68 -19.24 8.90 3.39
C SER A 68 -18.48 8.45 2.14
N GLU A 69 -18.46 7.13 1.88
CA GLU A 69 -17.95 6.55 0.62
C GLU A 69 -18.66 7.17 -0.60
N SER A 70 -19.97 7.43 -0.51
CA SER A 70 -20.72 8.06 -1.60
C SER A 70 -20.28 9.49 -1.90
N THR A 71 -19.86 10.25 -0.89
CA THR A 71 -19.32 11.59 -1.06
C THR A 71 -17.91 11.54 -1.66
N GLN A 72 -17.10 10.57 -1.21
CA GLN A 72 -15.77 10.32 -1.77
C GLN A 72 -15.82 9.97 -3.26
N ILE A 73 -16.72 9.07 -3.67
CA ILE A 73 -16.92 8.68 -5.06
C ILE A 73 -17.33 9.89 -5.91
N LYS A 74 -18.22 10.76 -5.41
CA LYS A 74 -18.64 11.97 -6.13
C LYS A 74 -17.49 12.96 -6.32
N VAL A 75 -16.69 13.19 -5.28
CA VAL A 75 -15.54 14.11 -5.37
C VAL A 75 -14.47 13.56 -6.31
N VAL A 76 -14.14 12.27 -6.20
CA VAL A 76 -13.21 11.57 -7.10
C VAL A 76 -13.68 11.64 -8.55
N SER A 77 -14.96 11.38 -8.80
CA SER A 77 -15.55 11.45 -10.14
C SER A 77 -15.48 12.88 -10.71
N PHE A 78 -15.77 13.89 -9.89
CA PHE A 78 -15.66 15.30 -10.29
C PHE A 78 -14.22 15.70 -10.62
N VAL A 79 -13.25 15.31 -9.78
CA VAL A 79 -11.83 15.60 -10.01
C VAL A 79 -11.31 14.88 -11.26
N ASN A 80 -11.74 13.65 -11.51
CA ASN A 80 -11.40 12.93 -12.75
C ASN A 80 -12.04 13.56 -13.99
N ALA A 81 -13.27 14.06 -13.89
CA ALA A 81 -13.90 14.81 -14.97
C ALA A 81 -13.10 16.09 -15.28
N LEU A 82 -12.64 16.82 -14.26
CA LEU A 82 -11.76 17.99 -14.43
C LEU A 82 -10.43 17.61 -15.08
N ALA A 83 -9.86 16.44 -14.76
CA ALA A 83 -8.64 15.96 -15.42
C ALA A 83 -8.86 15.75 -16.92
N ILE A 84 -9.96 15.10 -17.31
CA ILE A 84 -10.32 14.87 -18.72
C ILE A 84 -10.57 16.20 -19.44
N PHE A 85 -11.28 17.12 -18.80
CA PHE A 85 -11.48 18.46 -19.35
C PHE A 85 -10.16 19.23 -19.49
N GLY A 86 -9.22 19.06 -18.57
CA GLY A 86 -7.87 19.64 -18.66
C GLY A 86 -7.08 19.13 -19.86
N VAL A 87 -7.14 17.84 -20.19
CA VAL A 87 -6.43 17.30 -21.37
C VAL A 87 -7.12 17.69 -22.67
N ILE A 88 -8.46 17.70 -22.71
CA ILE A 88 -9.22 17.88 -23.95
C ILE A 88 -9.51 19.35 -24.25
N LEU A 89 -10.03 20.11 -23.29
CA LEU A 89 -10.45 21.48 -23.54
C LEU A 89 -9.29 22.46 -23.50
N PHE A 90 -8.33 22.29 -22.58
CA PHE A 90 -7.24 23.25 -22.41
C PHE A 90 -6.46 23.51 -23.71
N PRO A 91 -6.00 22.50 -24.48
CA PRO A 91 -5.32 22.77 -25.75
C PRO A 91 -6.24 23.28 -26.87
N ASN A 92 -7.55 23.16 -26.74
CA ASN A 92 -8.54 23.52 -27.77
C ASN A 92 -9.33 24.80 -27.46
N LEU A 93 -9.07 25.45 -26.32
CA LEU A 93 -9.70 26.72 -25.96
C LEU A 93 -9.13 27.86 -26.82
N THR A 94 -9.99 28.65 -27.46
CA THR A 94 -9.58 29.77 -28.33
C THR A 94 -8.64 30.75 -27.64
N ILE A 95 -8.84 31.00 -26.34
CA ILE A 95 -7.99 31.86 -25.50
C ILE A 95 -6.55 31.33 -25.40
N ILE A 96 -6.38 30.00 -25.39
CA ILE A 96 -5.09 29.32 -25.30
C ILE A 96 -4.40 29.28 -26.68
N VAL A 97 -5.18 29.12 -27.75
CA VAL A 97 -4.70 29.13 -29.14
C VAL A 97 -4.19 30.51 -29.55
N ASP A 98 -4.83 31.58 -29.07
CA ASP A 98 -4.46 32.97 -29.37
C ASP A 98 -3.36 33.52 -28.45
N MET A 99 -2.87 32.72 -27.49
CA MET A 99 -1.87 33.13 -26.53
C MET A 99 -0.45 33.03 -27.10
N ASP A 100 0.40 34.00 -26.74
CA ASP A 100 1.79 34.00 -27.21
C ASP A 100 2.57 32.77 -26.72
N ARG A 101 3.42 32.24 -27.61
CA ARG A 101 4.14 30.97 -27.41
C ARG A 101 5.06 31.01 -26.19
N GLU A 102 5.72 32.15 -25.92
CA GLU A 102 6.61 32.29 -24.77
C GLU A 102 5.82 32.23 -23.45
N THR A 103 4.63 32.83 -23.44
CA THR A 103 3.75 32.79 -22.27
C THR A 103 3.21 31.37 -22.05
N LEU A 104 2.89 30.68 -23.15
CA LEU A 104 2.43 29.29 -23.13
C LEU A 104 3.51 28.33 -22.60
N ASP A 105 4.76 28.53 -23.02
CA ASP A 105 5.93 27.76 -22.55
C ASP A 105 6.20 27.99 -21.05
N PHE A 106 6.08 29.23 -20.58
CA PHE A 106 6.23 29.56 -19.17
C PHE A 106 5.14 28.90 -18.31
N ILE A 107 3.87 28.97 -18.74
CA ILE A 107 2.75 28.33 -18.04
C ILE A 107 2.91 26.80 -18.06
N SER A 108 3.34 26.24 -19.19
CA SER A 108 3.57 24.80 -19.33
C SER A 108 4.66 24.28 -18.41
N THR A 109 5.78 25.00 -18.36
CA THR A 109 6.92 24.67 -17.50
C THR A 109 6.53 24.78 -16.02
N SER A 110 5.89 25.89 -15.63
CA SER A 110 5.46 26.09 -14.25
C SER A 110 4.40 25.06 -13.82
N ALA A 111 3.41 24.76 -14.65
CA ALA A 111 2.41 23.72 -14.39
C ALA A 111 3.05 22.33 -14.23
N SER A 112 4.03 22.00 -15.07
CA SER A 112 4.77 20.74 -15.00
C SER A 112 5.56 20.61 -13.69
N VAL A 113 6.29 21.66 -13.30
CA VAL A 113 7.07 21.67 -12.04
C VAL A 113 6.16 21.54 -10.82
N VAL A 114 5.03 22.27 -10.80
CA VAL A 114 4.05 22.19 -9.71
C VAL A 114 3.43 20.78 -9.65
N ALA A 115 3.04 20.21 -10.79
CA ALA A 115 2.49 18.86 -10.86
C ALA A 115 3.49 17.81 -10.35
N LEU A 116 4.75 17.87 -10.79
CA LEU A 116 5.82 16.99 -10.31
C LEU A 116 6.06 17.13 -8.81
N GLY A 117 6.13 18.35 -8.29
CA GLY A 117 6.28 18.61 -6.86
C GLY A 117 5.13 18.02 -6.04
N PHE A 118 3.90 18.10 -6.55
CA PHE A 118 2.74 17.52 -5.89
C PHE A 118 2.71 16.00 -5.93
N VAL A 119 3.13 15.38 -7.05
CA VAL A 119 3.31 13.92 -7.15
C VAL A 119 4.31 13.43 -6.11
N ILE A 120 5.47 14.08 -5.98
CA ILE A 120 6.49 13.72 -4.98
C ILE A 120 5.93 13.89 -3.55
N TYR A 121 5.20 14.98 -3.29
CA TYR A 121 4.54 15.20 -2.00
C TYR A 121 3.52 14.10 -1.69
N ALA A 122 2.69 13.71 -2.66
CA ALA A 122 1.68 12.67 -2.50
C ALA A 122 2.31 11.29 -2.23
N ILE A 123 3.38 10.93 -2.95
CA ILE A 123 4.16 9.71 -2.69
C ILE A 123 4.71 9.73 -1.25
N GLY A 124 5.34 10.83 -0.84
CA GLY A 124 5.88 10.97 0.51
C GLY A 124 4.80 10.87 1.61
N ASN A 125 3.63 11.46 1.39
CA ASN A 125 2.52 11.40 2.34
C ASN A 125 1.91 10.00 2.43
N ASN A 126 1.79 9.28 1.30
CA ASN A 126 1.33 7.90 1.28
C ASN A 126 2.29 6.97 2.02
N ASN A 127 3.60 7.06 1.74
CA ASN A 127 4.61 6.26 2.45
C ASN A 127 4.58 6.53 3.97
N ARG A 128 4.37 7.79 4.39
CA ARG A 128 4.27 8.14 5.82
C ARG A 128 3.04 7.52 6.49
N LYS A 129 1.92 7.38 5.77
CA LYS A 129 0.72 6.70 6.28
C LYS A 129 0.93 5.20 6.39
N GLU A 130 1.49 4.57 5.35
CA GLU A 130 1.75 3.13 5.31
C GLU A 130 2.70 2.70 6.44
N VAL A 131 3.80 3.45 6.63
CA VAL A 131 4.72 3.21 7.76
C VAL A 131 4.03 3.35 9.12
N LYS A 132 3.08 4.28 9.28
CA LYS A 132 2.31 4.41 10.53
C LYS A 132 1.37 3.22 10.74
N GLU A 133 0.68 2.78 9.70
CA GLU A 133 -0.22 1.61 9.76
C GLU A 133 0.56 0.34 10.10
N ASP A 134 1.74 0.14 9.50
CA ASP A 134 2.63 -0.97 9.80
C ASP A 134 3.12 -0.94 11.25
N ILE A 135 3.53 0.23 11.75
CA ILE A 135 3.93 0.40 13.15
C ILE A 135 2.76 0.06 14.10
N ILE A 136 1.52 0.48 13.76
CA ILE A 136 0.33 0.18 14.56
C ILE A 136 0.03 -1.33 14.57
N LYS A 137 0.13 -2.00 13.41
CA LYS A 137 -0.03 -3.47 13.31
C LYS A 137 1.01 -4.21 14.13
N ILE A 138 2.30 -3.87 13.96
CA ILE A 138 3.39 -4.48 14.71
C ILE A 138 3.16 -4.30 16.21
N LYS A 139 2.72 -3.12 16.65
CA LYS A 139 2.42 -2.88 18.06
C LYS A 139 1.26 -3.75 18.56
N GLY A 140 0.22 -3.93 17.75
CA GLY A 140 -0.90 -4.82 18.07
C GLY A 140 -0.48 -6.29 18.19
N ASP A 141 0.32 -6.78 17.24
CA ASP A 141 0.83 -8.15 17.26
C ASP A 141 1.75 -8.39 18.46
N VAL A 142 2.61 -7.42 18.80
CA VAL A 142 3.48 -7.49 19.98
C VAL A 142 2.68 -7.52 21.28
N ASP A 143 1.63 -6.71 21.41
CA ASP A 143 0.75 -6.73 22.58
C ASP A 143 -0.02 -8.06 22.71
N GLU A 144 -0.41 -8.67 21.59
CA GLU A 144 -1.04 -9.99 21.59
C GLU A 144 -0.05 -11.10 21.96
N PHE A 145 1.19 -11.04 21.44
CA PHE A 145 2.27 -11.95 21.83
C PHE A 145 2.60 -11.83 23.32
N LEU A 146 2.71 -10.62 23.86
CA LEU A 146 2.96 -10.38 25.29
C LEU A 146 1.85 -10.94 26.17
N LYS A 147 0.59 -10.93 25.72
CA LYS A 147 -0.53 -11.56 26.45
C LYS A 147 -0.49 -13.09 26.43
N ARG A 148 0.13 -13.69 25.41
CA ARG A 148 0.25 -15.15 25.27
C ARG A 148 1.48 -15.72 26.01
N LEU A 149 2.52 -14.92 26.22
CA LEU A 149 3.71 -15.32 26.99
C LEU A 149 3.42 -15.96 28.35
N PRO A 150 2.58 -15.38 29.24
CA PRO A 150 2.35 -15.99 30.55
C PRO A 150 1.57 -17.31 30.51
N LYS A 151 0.85 -17.60 29.41
CA LYS A 151 0.24 -18.91 29.20
C LYS A 151 1.27 -19.93 28.74
N LEU A 152 2.14 -19.55 27.79
CA LEU A 152 3.22 -20.39 27.32
C LEU A 152 4.21 -20.74 28.45
N GLU A 153 4.48 -19.80 29.35
CA GLU A 153 5.36 -19.99 30.50
C GLU A 153 4.77 -21.01 31.48
N LYS A 154 3.45 -20.94 31.74
CA LYS A 154 2.74 -21.97 32.52
C LYS A 154 2.73 -23.34 31.85
N GLU A 155 2.43 -23.40 30.55
CA GLU A 155 2.45 -24.67 29.81
C GLU A 155 3.85 -25.29 29.81
N LEU A 156 4.90 -24.47 29.76
CA LEU A 156 6.29 -24.92 29.85
C LEU A 156 6.63 -25.46 31.25
N GLU A 157 6.23 -24.77 32.31
CA GLU A 157 6.40 -25.24 33.70
C GLU A 157 5.67 -26.58 33.93
N GLU A 158 4.41 -26.68 33.48
CA GLU A 158 3.61 -27.90 33.59
C GLU A 158 4.24 -29.07 32.82
N ALA A 159 4.70 -28.83 31.58
CA ALA A 159 5.40 -29.84 30.78
C ALA A 159 6.73 -30.27 31.42
N GLN A 160 7.43 -29.34 32.08
CA GLN A 160 8.70 -29.64 32.77
C GLN A 160 8.47 -30.47 34.03
N GLU A 161 7.41 -30.18 34.80
CA GLU A 161 7.00 -31.01 35.95
C GLU A 161 6.56 -32.41 35.51
N GLU A 162 5.79 -32.53 34.44
CA GLU A 162 5.34 -33.81 33.90
C GLU A 162 6.53 -34.64 33.36
N ALA A 163 7.48 -34.00 32.67
CA ALA A 163 8.71 -34.64 32.25
C ALA A 163 9.56 -35.14 33.43
N LEU A 164 9.59 -34.39 34.54
CA LEU A 164 10.29 -34.80 35.75
C LEU A 164 9.63 -36.02 36.40
N LYS A 165 8.29 -36.04 36.50
CA LYS A 165 7.53 -37.19 37.02
C LYS A 165 7.73 -38.43 36.16
N ASN A 166 7.59 -38.30 34.84
CA ASN A 166 7.82 -39.40 33.90
C ASN A 166 9.25 -39.96 34.00
N LYS A 167 10.26 -39.10 34.21
CA LYS A 167 11.64 -39.54 34.39
C LYS A 167 11.82 -40.37 35.67
N ASN A 168 11.19 -39.97 36.78
CA ASN A 168 11.23 -40.71 38.04
C ASN A 168 10.51 -42.06 37.92
N GLU A 169 9.34 -42.11 37.27
CA GLU A 169 8.61 -43.36 37.03
C GLU A 169 9.40 -44.33 36.15
N VAL A 170 10.09 -43.83 35.12
CA VAL A 170 10.97 -44.63 34.27
C VAL A 170 12.17 -45.19 35.05
N GLU A 171 12.73 -44.44 35.99
CA GLU A 171 13.80 -44.94 36.88
C GLU A 171 13.29 -46.03 37.82
N GLU A 172 12.11 -45.85 38.42
CA GLU A 172 11.51 -46.85 39.31
C GLU A 172 11.17 -48.14 38.55
N LEU A 173 10.60 -48.03 37.35
CA LEU A 173 10.35 -49.17 36.47
C LEU A 173 11.64 -49.88 36.07
N LYS A 174 12.75 -49.16 35.81
CA LYS A 174 14.06 -49.78 35.52
C LYS A 174 14.60 -50.56 36.71
N ILE A 175 14.42 -50.07 37.94
CA ILE A 175 14.84 -50.77 39.16
C ILE A 175 14.03 -52.06 39.30
N ARG A 176 12.70 -51.99 39.23
CA ARG A 176 11.82 -53.18 39.33
C ARG A 176 12.10 -54.21 38.23
N LEU A 177 12.43 -53.76 37.03
CA LEU A 177 12.77 -54.64 35.91
C LEU A 177 14.11 -55.34 36.11
N LYS A 178 15.10 -54.68 36.73
CA LYS A 178 16.35 -55.33 37.16
C LYS A 178 16.11 -56.37 38.26
N GLU A 179 15.33 -56.03 39.28
CA GLU A 179 14.99 -56.96 40.37
C GLU A 179 14.27 -58.21 39.84
N ALA A 180 13.28 -58.04 38.98
CA ALA A 180 12.57 -59.16 38.35
C ALA A 180 13.49 -60.02 37.45
N GLN A 181 14.46 -59.42 36.76
CA GLN A 181 15.45 -60.15 35.97
C GLN A 181 16.44 -60.94 36.84
N GLU A 182 16.82 -60.42 38.00
CA GLU A 182 17.68 -61.11 38.97
C GLU A 182 16.94 -62.29 39.63
N GLU A 183 15.67 -62.12 40.00
CA GLU A 183 14.84 -63.22 40.52
C GLU A 183 14.62 -64.34 39.50
N LEU A 184 14.42 -64.02 38.21
CA LEU A 184 14.29 -65.00 37.14
C LEU A 184 15.60 -65.75 36.87
N LYS A 185 16.76 -65.10 37.04
CA LYS A 185 18.07 -65.78 36.96
C LYS A 185 18.32 -66.69 38.15
N GLY A 186 17.88 -66.32 39.35
CA GLY A 186 18.01 -67.13 40.56
C GLY A 186 17.08 -68.36 40.60
N LYS A 187 15.95 -68.34 39.88
CA LYS A 187 15.01 -69.49 39.79
C LYS A 187 15.36 -70.52 38.71
N ASN A 188 16.34 -70.25 37.85
CA ASN A 188 16.78 -71.14 36.77
C ASN A 188 18.15 -71.82 37.06
N GLN A 189 18.63 -71.77 38.30
CA GLN A 189 19.73 -72.58 38.84
C GLN A 189 19.19 -73.65 39.78
#